data_AF-A0A4P9VYY6-F1
#
_entry.id   AF-A0A4P9VYY6-F1
#
_cell.length_a   1.000
_cell.length_b   1.000
_cell.length_c   1.000
_cell.angle_alpha   90.00
_cell.angle_beta   90.00
_cell.angle_gamma   90.00
#
_symmetry.space_group_name_H-M   'P 1'
#
loop_
_entity.id
_entity.type
_entity.pdbx_description
1 polymer ?
#
loop_
_entity_poly.entity_id
_entity_poly.type
_entity_poly.pdbx_seq_one_letter_code
_entity_poly.pdbx_strand_id
1 'polypeptide(L)'
;MHEEMLGTAQEFYESLNDQTKKYAHCLNCTLTATERTICCILENYQTETGVVVPEVLRPYMGGKDFFPFVKELPVTKSTGGAKKGKATKGAEEVTKGVEKLAV
;
A
#
# COMPACT_ATOMS: atom_id res chain seq x y z
N MET A 1 -4.21 -32.23 -58.31
CA MET A 1 -5.61 -32.47 -57.90
C MET A 1 -5.75 -33.03 -56.48
N HIS A 2 -4.91 -33.97 -56.02
CA HIS A 2 -4.99 -34.49 -54.63
C HIS A 2 -4.37 -33.55 -53.57
N GLU A 3 -3.39 -32.72 -53.94
CA GLU A 3 -2.75 -31.71 -53.05
C GLU A 3 -3.61 -30.46 -52.82
N GLU A 4 -4.37 -29.99 -53.81
CA GLU A 4 -5.25 -28.81 -53.67
C GLU A 4 -6.42 -29.08 -52.69
N MET A 5 -6.86 -30.33 -52.57
CA MET A 5 -7.93 -30.71 -51.65
C MET A 5 -7.44 -30.75 -50.18
N LEU A 6 -6.15 -31.05 -49.96
CA LEU A 6 -5.55 -31.03 -48.62
C LEU A 6 -5.25 -29.60 -48.16
N GLY A 7 -4.80 -28.72 -49.06
CA GLY A 7 -4.61 -27.30 -48.75
C GLY A 7 -5.93 -26.61 -48.36
N THR A 8 -6.99 -26.83 -49.14
CA THR A 8 -8.31 -26.24 -48.86
C THR A 8 -8.98 -26.80 -47.60
N ALA A 9 -8.78 -28.09 -47.28
CA ALA A 9 -9.27 -28.68 -46.03
C ALA A 9 -8.55 -28.11 -44.79
N GLN A 10 -7.25 -27.83 -44.90
CA GLN A 10 -6.47 -27.27 -43.81
C GLN A 10 -6.80 -25.80 -43.54
N GLU A 11 -6.90 -24.99 -44.60
CA GLU A 11 -7.35 -23.58 -44.53
C GLU A 11 -8.78 -23.47 -43.98
N PHE A 12 -9.67 -24.39 -44.36
CA PHE A 12 -11.03 -24.47 -43.83
C PHE A 12 -11.05 -24.83 -42.34
N TYR A 13 -10.20 -25.76 -41.88
CA TYR A 13 -10.06 -26.16 -40.48
C TYR A 13 -9.49 -25.02 -39.61
N GLU A 14 -8.58 -24.22 -40.14
CA GLU A 14 -8.08 -22.99 -39.48
C GLU A 14 -9.16 -21.89 -39.42
N SER A 15 -10.00 -21.76 -40.44
CA SER A 15 -11.13 -20.82 -40.42
C SER A 15 -12.21 -21.21 -39.39
N LEU A 16 -12.43 -22.51 -39.17
CA LEU A 16 -13.31 -23.02 -38.12
C LEU A 16 -12.75 -22.79 -36.72
N ASN A 17 -11.41 -22.81 -36.57
CA ASN A 17 -10.76 -22.46 -35.31
C ASN A 17 -10.85 -20.96 -35.00
N ASP A 18 -10.89 -20.08 -36.01
CA ASP A 18 -11.11 -18.63 -35.80
C ASP A 18 -12.58 -18.28 -35.53
N GLN A 19 -13.52 -19.22 -35.78
CA GLN A 19 -14.92 -19.13 -35.35
C GLN A 19 -15.12 -19.47 -33.86
N THR A 20 -14.05 -19.84 -33.13
CA THR A 20 -14.14 -20.01 -31.67
C THR A 20 -14.35 -18.65 -31.00
N LYS A 21 -15.48 -18.51 -30.29
CA LYS A 21 -15.81 -17.28 -29.57
C LYS A 21 -14.69 -16.94 -28.59
N LYS A 22 -13.97 -15.84 -28.87
CA LYS A 22 -12.92 -15.32 -28.00
C LYS A 22 -13.60 -14.58 -26.84
N TYR A 23 -13.37 -15.05 -25.61
CA TYR A 23 -13.88 -14.42 -24.39
C TYR A 23 -12.78 -13.58 -23.74
N ALA A 24 -13.18 -12.46 -23.14
CA ALA A 24 -12.25 -11.64 -22.36
C ALA A 24 -11.78 -12.40 -21.10
N HIS A 25 -10.50 -12.28 -20.79
CA HIS A 25 -9.99 -12.68 -19.48
C HIS A 25 -10.31 -11.58 -18.47
N CYS A 26 -10.97 -11.95 -17.37
CA CYS A 26 -11.27 -11.03 -16.28
C CYS A 26 -10.08 -11.01 -15.29
N LEU A 27 -9.56 -9.81 -14.99
CA LEU A 27 -8.58 -9.58 -13.94
C LEU A 27 -9.23 -8.79 -12.80
N ASN A 28 -8.89 -9.14 -11.56
CA ASN A 28 -9.32 -8.41 -10.37
C ASN A 28 -8.15 -8.23 -9.39
N CYS A 29 -8.08 -7.07 -8.74
CA CYS A 29 -7.12 -6.78 -7.69
C CYS A 29 -7.74 -5.76 -6.71
N THR A 30 -7.45 -5.90 -5.42
CA THR A 30 -7.85 -4.93 -4.40
C THR A 30 -6.78 -3.85 -4.29
N LEU A 31 -7.13 -2.60 -4.59
CA LEU A 31 -6.20 -1.47 -4.48
C LEU A 31 -5.80 -1.18 -3.03
N THR A 32 -6.79 -1.09 -2.13
CA THR A 32 -6.56 -0.88 -0.70
C THR A 32 -7.72 -1.43 0.11
N ALA A 33 -7.41 -2.13 1.20
CA ALA A 33 -8.37 -2.45 2.24
C ALA A 33 -8.24 -1.39 3.34
N THR A 34 -9.21 -0.48 3.41
CA THR A 34 -9.10 0.79 4.15
C THR A 34 -8.71 0.59 5.61
N GLU A 35 -9.32 -0.33 6.34
CA GLU A 35 -9.02 -0.55 7.76
C GLU A 35 -7.60 -1.07 7.96
N ARG A 36 -7.16 -2.00 7.09
CA ARG A 36 -5.81 -2.58 7.16
C ARG A 36 -4.76 -1.54 6.81
N THR A 37 -5.02 -0.73 5.79
CA THR A 37 -4.12 0.37 5.39
C THR A 37 -4.03 1.43 6.49
N ILE A 38 -5.13 1.73 7.20
CA ILE A 38 -5.10 2.63 8.35
C ILE A 38 -4.22 2.06 9.47
N CYS A 39 -4.32 0.77 9.82
CA CYS A 39 -3.42 0.15 10.80
C CYS A 39 -1.94 0.34 10.42
N CYS A 40 -1.59 0.07 9.17
CA CYS A 40 -0.23 0.28 8.68
C CYS A 40 0.22 1.75 8.78
N ILE A 41 -0.67 2.71 8.47
CA ILE A 41 -0.35 4.13 8.62
C ILE A 41 -0.12 4.49 10.09
N LEU A 42 -0.99 4.04 11.00
CA LEU A 42 -0.86 4.31 12.43
C LEU A 42 0.45 3.78 13.00
N GLU A 43 0.89 2.59 12.59
CA GLU A 43 2.14 1.99 13.07
C GLU A 43 3.39 2.70 12.51
N ASN A 44 3.38 3.07 11.23
CA ASN A 44 4.57 3.63 10.56
C ASN A 44 4.74 5.14 10.77
N TYR A 45 3.66 5.87 11.01
CA TYR A 45 3.66 7.33 11.16
C TYR A 45 3.41 7.79 12.60
N GLN A 46 3.45 6.88 13.58
CA GLN A 46 3.39 7.23 15.00
C GLN A 46 4.64 7.98 15.45
N THR A 47 4.42 8.98 16.31
CA THR A 47 5.42 9.76 17.03
C THR A 47 5.13 9.70 18.53
N GLU A 48 5.96 10.34 19.36
CA GLU A 48 5.76 10.36 20.81
C GLU A 48 4.44 11.03 21.23
N THR A 49 3.96 12.01 20.45
CA THR A 49 2.82 12.87 20.81
C THR A 49 1.57 12.61 19.97
N GLY A 50 1.65 11.80 18.90
CA GLY A 50 0.55 11.58 17.97
C GLY A 50 0.98 10.84 16.70
N VAL A 51 0.21 11.01 15.62
CA VAL A 51 0.45 10.40 14.31
C VAL A 51 0.53 11.47 13.24
N VAL A 52 1.58 11.43 12.41
CA VAL A 52 1.76 12.34 11.27
C VAL A 52 0.92 11.85 10.09
N VAL A 53 0.25 12.76 9.38
CA VAL A 53 -0.49 12.42 8.16
C VAL A 53 0.48 12.26 6.99
N PRO A 54 0.45 11.13 6.25
CA PRO A 54 1.24 10.95 5.04
C PRO A 54 0.97 12.06 4.02
N GLU A 55 2.03 12.55 3.37
CA GLU A 55 1.95 13.74 2.49
C GLU A 55 0.87 13.63 1.41
N VAL A 56 0.76 12.45 0.80
CA VAL A 56 -0.23 12.13 -0.24
C VAL A 56 -1.68 12.20 0.25
N LEU A 57 -1.92 12.06 1.55
CA LEU A 57 -3.27 12.07 2.13
C LEU A 57 -3.69 13.45 2.64
N ARG A 58 -2.74 14.38 2.88
CA ARG A 58 -3.01 15.71 3.46
C ARG A 58 -4.07 16.53 2.70
N PRO A 59 -4.15 16.54 1.35
CA PRO A 59 -5.20 17.27 0.63
C PRO A 59 -6.62 16.82 0.99
N TYR A 60 -6.77 15.57 1.43
CA TYR A 60 -8.06 14.97 1.78
C TYR A 60 -8.40 15.09 3.28
N MET A 61 -7.50 15.63 4.10
CA MET A 61 -7.66 15.72 5.56
C MET A 61 -8.14 17.10 6.05
N GLY A 62 -8.59 17.98 5.14
CA GLY A 62 -9.13 19.29 5.48
C GLY A 62 -8.09 20.23 6.12
N GLY A 63 -6.86 20.19 5.63
CA GLY A 63 -5.76 21.03 6.12
C GLY A 63 -5.05 20.50 7.37
N LYS A 64 -5.36 19.28 7.82
CA LYS A 64 -4.68 18.63 8.96
C LYS A 64 -3.49 17.80 8.48
N ASP A 65 -2.36 18.00 9.13
CA ASP A 65 -1.09 17.30 8.90
C ASP A 65 -0.65 16.43 10.09
N PHE A 66 -1.27 16.61 11.27
CA PHE A 66 -0.93 15.88 12.49
C PHE A 66 -2.16 15.55 13.35
N PHE A 67 -2.19 14.34 13.91
CA PHE A 67 -3.20 13.86 14.84
C PHE A 67 -2.62 13.60 16.23
N PRO A 68 -2.86 14.46 17.23
CA PRO A 68 -2.34 14.26 18.58
C PRO A 68 -3.07 13.12 19.32
N PHE A 69 -2.37 12.45 20.24
CA PHE A 69 -3.01 11.49 21.15
C PHE A 69 -3.89 12.22 22.16
N VAL A 70 -5.18 11.88 22.18
CA VAL A 70 -6.19 12.50 23.04
C VAL A 70 -6.59 11.64 24.24
N LYS A 71 -6.13 10.39 24.28
CA LYS A 71 -6.43 9.43 25.34
C LYS A 71 -5.14 8.70 25.72
N GLU A 72 -4.99 8.48 27.02
CA GLU A 72 -3.96 7.61 27.55
C GLU A 72 -4.22 6.16 27.13
N LEU A 73 -3.13 5.42 26.91
CA LEU A 73 -3.23 4.00 26.62
C LEU A 73 -3.90 3.29 27.80
N PRO A 74 -4.92 2.45 27.56
CA PRO A 74 -5.49 1.64 28.62
C PRO A 74 -4.39 0.72 29.16
N VAL A 75 -4.08 0.86 30.45
CA VAL A 75 -3.04 0.05 31.09
C VAL A 75 -3.48 -1.41 31.05
N THR A 76 -2.87 -2.20 30.18
CA THR A 76 -2.97 -3.64 30.25
C THR A 76 -2.27 -4.10 31.52
N LYS A 77 -2.99 -4.70 32.47
CA LYS A 77 -2.37 -5.51 33.52
C LYS A 77 -1.80 -6.79 32.88
N SER A 78 -0.71 -6.63 32.13
CA SER A 78 0.17 -7.73 31.75
C SER A 78 1.34 -7.72 32.73
N THR A 79 1.37 -8.74 33.57
CA THR A 79 2.51 -9.13 34.40
C THR A 79 3.80 -9.16 33.58
N GLY A 80 4.80 -8.37 33.99
CA GLY A 80 6.16 -8.42 33.42
C GLY A 80 6.75 -7.02 33.25
N GLY A 81 7.42 -6.52 34.28
CA GLY A 81 7.86 -5.13 34.36
C GLY A 81 9.12 -4.79 33.55
N ALA A 82 9.22 -3.51 33.20
CA ALA A 82 10.46 -2.76 33.23
C ALA A 82 10.13 -1.28 33.54
N LYS A 83 10.77 -0.77 34.59
CA LYS A 83 10.62 0.58 35.13
C LYS A 83 11.22 1.64 34.18
N LYS A 84 10.45 2.71 33.95
CA LYS A 84 10.79 4.15 34.01
C LYS A 84 12.22 4.57 33.63
N GLY A 85 12.33 5.30 32.52
CA GLY A 85 13.46 6.19 32.20
C GLY A 85 12.95 7.59 31.80
N LYS A 86 13.44 8.62 32.50
CA LYS A 86 13.16 10.05 32.33
C LYS A 86 14.35 10.69 31.60
N ALA A 87 14.14 11.37 30.46
CA ALA A 87 15.00 12.43 29.89
C ALA A 87 14.27 12.98 28.65
N THR A 88 13.73 14.20 28.57
CA THR A 88 14.37 15.53 28.41
C THR A 88 15.55 15.62 27.44
N LYS A 89 15.33 16.41 26.37
CA LYS A 89 16.27 17.10 25.45
C LYS A 89 16.86 16.32 24.27
N GLY A 90 16.53 16.78 23.05
CA GLY A 90 17.35 16.58 21.86
C GLY A 90 16.57 16.41 20.55
N ALA A 91 15.87 17.45 20.07
CA ALA A 91 15.21 17.43 18.75
C ALA A 91 15.74 18.52 17.79
N GLU A 92 16.91 19.10 18.07
CA GLU A 92 17.57 20.09 17.22
C GLU A 92 18.89 19.53 16.68
N GLU A 93 18.86 18.39 15.95
CA GLU A 93 20.05 17.98 15.18
C GLU A 93 19.79 17.09 13.95
N VAL A 94 18.56 16.62 13.68
CA VAL A 94 18.31 15.69 12.56
C VAL A 94 18.03 16.40 11.22
N THR A 95 17.78 17.71 11.22
CA THR A 95 17.48 18.47 9.99
C THR A 95 18.69 18.74 9.09
N LYS A 96 19.93 18.43 9.50
CA LYS A 96 21.13 18.58 8.65
C LYS A 96 21.55 17.31 7.89
N GLY A 97 20.89 16.17 8.14
CA GLY A 97 21.29 14.88 7.55
C GLY A 97 20.71 14.56 6.17
N VAL A 98 19.62 15.24 5.76
CA VAL A 98 18.85 14.86 4.55
C VAL A 98 19.40 15.51 3.27
N GLU A 99 20.21 16.57 3.35
CA GLU A 99 20.79 17.23 2.16
C GLU A 99 21.99 16.50 1.52
N LYS A 100 22.48 15.40 2.10
CA LYS A 100 23.65 14.67 1.53
C LYS A 100 23.32 13.40 0.76
N LEU A 101 22.04 13.13 0.48
CA LEU A 101 21.63 11.99 -0.34
C LEU A 101 20.88 12.43 -1.61
N ALA A 102 21.42 13.45 -2.29
CA ALA A 102 21.12 13.73 -3.69
C ALA A 102 22.44 13.57 -4.47
N VAL A 103 22.72 12.34 -4.89
CA VAL A 103 23.57 12.00 -6.04
C VAL A 103 22.81 10.96 -6.85
#